data_AF-A0A0F9GXP3-F1
#
_entry.id   AF-A0A0F9GXP3-F1
#
_cell.length_a   1.000
_cell.length_b   1.000
_cell.length_c   1.000
_cell.angle_alpha   90.00
_cell.angle_beta   90.00
_cell.angle_gamma   90.00
#
_symmetry.space_group_name_H-M   'P 1'
#
loop_
_entity.id
_entity.type
_entity.pdbx_description
1 polymer ?
#
loop_
_entity_poly.entity_id
_entity_poly.type
_entity_poly.pdbx_seq_one_letter_code
_entity_poly.pdbx_strand_id
1 'polypeptide(L)' 'MATPTPKSPKIEELLESQFSRTSAIEANRCVPEPAGCGKPIADFKDDLSEKEYRISGLCQICQDTVFGN' A
#
# COMPACT_ATOMS: atom_id res chain seq x y z
N MET A 1 -5.47 12.09 -0.26
CA MET A 1 -4.33 11.26 -0.67
C MET A 1 -3.63 10.82 0.60
N ALA A 2 -3.37 9.52 0.75
CA ALA A 2 -2.75 8.99 1.96
C ALA A 2 -1.25 9.33 2.01
N THR A 3 -0.70 9.54 3.20
CA THR A 3 0.73 9.78 3.38
C THR A 3 1.43 8.46 3.71
N PRO A 4 2.40 8.00 2.90
CA PRO A 4 3.19 6.81 3.20
C PRO A 4 3.87 6.92 4.57
N THR A 5 3.96 5.79 5.28
CA THR A 5 4.77 5.72 6.50
C THR A 5 6.24 5.82 6.13
N PRO A 6 7.01 6.76 6.71
CA PRO A 6 8.41 6.95 6.37
C PRO A 6 9.25 5.73 6.75
N LYS A 7 10.17 5.35 5.87
CA LYS A 7 11.19 4.32 6.12
C LYS A 7 12.58 4.89 5.89
N SER A 8 13.61 4.14 6.30
CA SER A 8 14.99 4.52 6.04
C SER A 8 15.24 4.70 4.54
N PRO A 9 16.12 5.61 4.09
CA PRO A 9 16.28 5.95 2.68
C PRO A 9 16.50 4.74 1.77
N LYS A 10 17.30 3.76 2.21
CA LYS A 10 17.58 2.56 1.40
C LYS A 10 16.36 1.65 1.21
N ILE A 11 15.48 1.62 2.19
CA ILE A 11 14.24 0.84 2.12
C ILE A 11 13.22 1.56 1.25
N GLU A 12 13.12 2.89 1.32
CA GLU A 12 12.27 3.66 0.39
C GLU A 12 12.70 3.44 -1.07
N GLU A 13 14.00 3.55 -1.35
CA GLU A 13 14.54 3.28 -2.69
C GLU A 13 14.18 1.86 -3.17
N LEU A 14 14.35 0.86 -2.31
CA LEU A 14 14.05 -0.53 -2.64
C LEU A 14 12.56 -0.76 -2.92
N LEU A 15 11.69 -0.23 -2.05
CA LEU A 15 10.24 -0.42 -2.15
C LEU A 15 9.64 0.34 -3.33
N GLU A 16 10.17 1.53 -3.63
CA GLU A 16 9.75 2.29 -4.80
C GLU A 16 10.19 1.59 -6.09
N SER A 17 11.46 1.17 -6.17
CA SER A 17 12.01 0.49 -7.35
C SER A 17 11.28 -0.82 -7.70
N GLN A 18 10.92 -1.62 -6.68
CA GLN A 18 10.32 -2.93 -6.92
C GLN A 18 8.79 -2.93 -6.92
N PHE A 19 8.15 -2.05 -6.15
CA PHE A 19 6.71 -2.13 -5.90
C PHE A 19 5.98 -0.80 -6.13
N SER A 20 6.68 0.28 -6.48
CA SER A 20 6.12 1.62 -6.62
C SER A 20 5.28 2.05 -5.42
N ARG A 21 5.68 1.61 -4.21
CA ARG A 21 4.88 1.75 -2.98
C ARG A 21 4.50 3.20 -2.71
N THR A 22 5.48 4.10 -2.74
CA THR A 22 5.28 5.48 -2.31
C THR A 22 4.44 6.22 -3.34
N SER A 23 4.78 6.07 -4.62
CA SER A 23 3.99 6.63 -5.73
C SER A 23 2.54 6.12 -5.73
N ALA A 24 2.32 4.83 -5.46
CA ALA A 24 0.97 4.24 -5.40
C ALA A 24 0.15 4.76 -4.22
N ILE A 25 0.74 4.86 -3.03
CA ILE A 25 0.08 5.40 -1.83
C ILE A 25 -0.32 6.87 -2.04
N GLU A 26 0.59 7.68 -2.57
CA GLU A 26 0.34 9.09 -2.85
C GLU A 26 -0.76 9.26 -3.92
N ALA A 27 -0.82 8.36 -4.90
CA ALA A 27 -1.87 8.34 -5.91
C ALA A 27 -3.22 7.77 -5.42
N ASN A 28 -3.36 7.39 -4.14
CA ASN A 28 -4.52 6.67 -3.61
C ASN A 28 -4.85 5.41 -4.43
N ARG A 29 -3.83 4.62 -4.77
CA ARG A 29 -3.98 3.33 -5.45
C ARG A 29 -3.32 2.21 -4.65
N CYS A 30 -3.78 0.99 -4.89
CA CYS A 30 -3.08 -0.22 -4.51
C CYS A 30 -1.78 -0.30 -5.32
N VAL A 31 -0.70 -0.86 -4.74
CA VAL A 31 0.50 -1.21 -5.50
C VAL A 31 0.16 -2.12 -6.69
N PRO A 32 0.88 -1.99 -7.81
CA PRO A 32 0.60 -2.77 -9.02
C PRO A 32 0.87 -4.26 -8.84
N GLU A 33 0.41 -5.04 -9.81
CA GLU A 33 0.83 -6.44 -9.92
C GLU A 33 2.36 -6.53 -10.07
N PRO A 34 3.00 -7.58 -9.52
CA PRO A 34 2.39 -8.76 -8.89
C PRO A 34 2.12 -8.61 -7.38
N ALA A 35 2.50 -7.50 -6.75
CA ALA A 35 2.39 -7.34 -5.30
C ALA A 35 0.97 -6.96 -4.83
N GLY A 36 0.24 -6.20 -5.64
CA GLY A 36 -1.15 -5.83 -5.40
C GLY A 36 -1.96 -5.86 -6.70
N CYS A 37 -3.07 -5.13 -6.74
CA CYS A 37 -3.98 -5.14 -7.88
C CYS A 37 -3.97 -3.85 -8.72
N GLY A 38 -3.21 -2.82 -8.32
CA GLY A 38 -3.12 -1.54 -9.03
C GLY A 38 -4.39 -0.70 -9.09
N LYS A 39 -5.51 -1.15 -8.48
CA LYS A 39 -6.81 -0.46 -8.50
C LYS A 39 -6.82 0.76 -7.57
N PRO A 40 -7.68 1.77 -7.82
CA PRO A 40 -7.92 2.84 -6.87
C PRO A 40 -8.35 2.30 -5.50
N ILE A 41 -7.93 2.98 -4.44
CA ILE A 41 -8.35 2.66 -3.08
C ILE A 41 -9.84 3.01 -2.90
N ALA A 42 -10.57 2.08 -2.30
CA ALA A 42 -11.94 2.25 -1.82
C ALA A 42 -11.92 2.38 -0.28
N ASP A 43 -13.04 2.13 0.38
CA ASP A 43 -13.11 2.17 1.84
C ASP A 43 -12.31 1.03 2.50
N PHE A 44 -11.74 1.31 3.66
CA PHE A 44 -11.13 0.32 4.55
C PHE A 44 -12.15 -0.18 5.57
N LYS A 45 -12.00 -1.43 6.04
CA LYS A 45 -12.92 -2.03 7.00
C LYS A 45 -12.79 -1.42 8.40
N ASP A 46 -11.60 -0.95 8.74
CA ASP A 46 -11.29 -0.30 10.00
C ASP A 46 -10.04 0.60 9.89
N ASP A 47 -9.80 1.37 10.95
CA ASP A 47 -8.64 2.27 11.08
C ASP A 47 -7.30 1.52 11.04
N LEU A 48 -7.28 0.22 11.36
CA LEU A 48 -6.07 -0.60 11.31
C LEU A 48 -5.70 -0.88 9.85
N SER A 49 -6.65 -1.31 9.03
CA SER A 49 -6.45 -1.54 7.59
C SER A 49 -6.03 -0.27 6.84
N GLU A 50 -6.53 0.92 7.25
CA GLU A 50 -6.04 2.18 6.70
C GLU A 50 -4.56 2.44 7.07
N LYS A 51 -4.17 2.18 8.31
CA LYS A 51 -2.77 2.30 8.74
C LYS A 51 -1.88 1.29 8.01
N GLU A 52 -2.33 0.06 7.85
CA GLU A 52 -1.64 -1.00 7.11
C GLU A 52 -1.47 -0.63 5.64
N TYR A 53 -2.45 0.04 5.03
CA TYR A 53 -2.30 0.60 3.69
C TYR A 53 -1.14 1.60 3.61
N ARG A 54 -1.05 2.52 4.57
CA ARG A 54 0.06 3.51 4.61
C ARG A 54 1.43 2.85 4.80
N ILE A 55 1.47 1.62 5.31
CA ILE A 55 2.70 0.84 5.49
C ILE A 55 3.03 0.02 4.25
N SER A 56 2.05 -0.68 3.68
CA SER A 56 2.24 -1.71 2.64
C SER A 56 1.93 -1.22 1.22
N GLY A 57 1.00 -0.28 1.07
CA GLY A 57 0.42 0.12 -0.20
C GLY A 57 -0.66 -0.82 -0.73
N LEU A 58 -1.13 -1.78 0.06
CA LEU A 58 -2.18 -2.73 -0.35
C LEU A 58 -3.59 -2.18 -0.04
N CYS A 59 -4.55 -2.34 -0.96
CA CYS A 59 -5.96 -2.08 -0.69
C CYS A 59 -6.57 -3.16 0.22
N GLN A 60 -7.75 -2.90 0.78
CA GLN A 60 -8.45 -3.83 1.68
C GLN A 60 -8.50 -5.27 1.15
N ILE A 61 -8.94 -5.46 -0.10
CA ILE A 61 -9.08 -6.79 -0.70
C ILE A 61 -7.74 -7.54 -0.76
N CYS A 62 -6.66 -6.84 -1.12
CA CYS A 62 -5.33 -7.42 -1.14
C CYS A 62 -4.79 -7.67 0.27
N GLN A 63 -5.06 -6.77 1.22
CA GLN A 63 -4.71 -6.97 2.63
C GLN A 63 -5.40 -8.22 3.19
N ASP A 64 -6.70 -8.39 2.95
CA ASP A 64 -7.47 -9.55 3.41
C ASP A 64 -6.93 -10.86 2.82
N THR A 65 -6.48 -10.82 1.55
CA THR A 65 -5.87 -11.97 0.87
C THR A 65 -4.52 -12.37 1.48
N VAL A 66 -3.69 -11.38 1.85
CA VAL A 66 -2.32 -11.62 2.35
C VAL A 66 -2.29 -11.88 3.86
N PHE A 67 -3.11 -11.17 4.64
CA PHE A 67 -3.09 -11.20 6.10
C PHE A 67 -4.15 -12.11 6.71
N GLY A 68 -5.18 -12.52 5.94
CA GLY A 68 -6.12 -13.56 6.37
C GLY A 68 -7.00 -13.19 7.56
N ASN A 69 -7.41 -11.92 7.67
CA ASN A 69 -8.32 -11.42 8.70
C ASN A 69 -9.79 -11.45 8.26
#